data_AF-A0A7C3LL40-F1
#
_entry.id   AF-A0A7C3LL40-F1
#
_cell.length_a   1.000
_cell.length_b   1.000
_cell.length_c   1.000
_cell.angle_alpha   90.00
_cell.angle_beta   90.00
_cell.angle_gamma   90.00
#
_symmetry.space_group_name_H-M   'P 1'
#
loop_
_entity.id
_entity.type
_entity.pdbx_description
1 polymer ?
#
loop_
_entity_poly.entity_id
_entity_poly.type
_entity_poly.pdbx_seq_one_letter_code
_entity_poly.pdbx_strand_id
1 'polypeptide(L)'
;MTKVIVHQDCGSSPRNLFVQKLIAANAKKDVKFMLRYISDDIRWNIVGGGVHQGRDRVTRVLEQIEVEELTTCHITNTQGGAVKAITTYGIDLR
;
A
#
# COMPACT_ATOMS: atom_id res chain seq x y z
N MET A 1 -3.45 14.91 9.18
CA MET A 1 -3.85 13.61 9.78
C MET A 1 -4.37 12.74 8.64
N THR A 2 -3.70 11.63 8.31
CA THR A 2 -4.04 10.85 7.11
C THR A 2 -5.31 10.03 7.33
N LYS A 3 -6.31 10.22 6.47
CA LYS A 3 -7.59 9.51 6.52
C LYS A 3 -7.51 8.22 5.71
N VAL A 4 -7.82 7.08 6.34
CA VAL A 4 -7.81 5.76 5.70
C VAL A 4 -9.24 5.24 5.55
N ILE A 5 -9.70 5.04 4.32
CA ILE A 5 -11.03 4.49 4.01
C ILE A 5 -10.88 3.08 3.45
N VAL A 6 -11.60 2.11 4.03
CA VAL A 6 -11.57 0.69 3.62
C VAL A 6 -12.99 0.24 3.25
N HIS A 7 -13.16 -0.36 2.07
CA HIS A 7 -14.47 -0.87 1.62
C HIS A 7 -14.89 -2.13 2.39
N GLN A 8 -16.21 -2.31 2.64
CA GLN A 8 -16.75 -3.45 3.42
C GLN A 8 -16.43 -4.83 2.82
N ASP A 9 -16.26 -4.92 1.50
CA ASP A 9 -15.91 -6.18 0.79
C ASP A 9 -14.47 -6.64 1.01
N CYS A 10 -13.69 -5.92 1.81
CA CYS A 10 -12.35 -6.33 2.24
C CYS A 10 -12.47 -7.42 3.32
N GLY A 11 -12.92 -8.62 2.94
CA GLY A 11 -13.27 -9.72 3.84
C GLY A 11 -12.21 -10.06 4.91
N SER A 12 -12.63 -10.71 6.00
CA SER A 12 -11.87 -10.92 7.25
C SER A 12 -10.70 -11.92 7.20
N SER A 13 -10.20 -12.26 6.01
CA SER A 13 -9.10 -13.24 5.90
C SER A 13 -7.83 -12.69 6.56
N PRO A 14 -6.98 -13.54 7.18
CA PRO A 14 -5.70 -13.11 7.76
C PRO A 14 -4.83 -12.30 6.80
N ARG A 15 -4.86 -12.65 5.50
CA ARG A 15 -4.13 -11.93 4.44
C ARG A 15 -4.73 -10.55 4.15
N ASN A 16 -6.05 -10.42 4.15
CA ASN A 16 -6.72 -9.14 3.96
C ASN A 16 -6.45 -8.19 5.15
N LEU A 17 -6.48 -8.72 6.38
CA LEU A 17 -6.11 -7.98 7.58
C LEU A 17 -4.64 -7.53 7.54
N PHE A 18 -3.75 -8.37 7.04
CA PHE A 18 -2.34 -7.99 6.84
C PHE A 18 -2.20 -6.86 5.82
N VAL A 19 -2.88 -6.94 4.67
CA VAL A 19 -2.88 -5.89 3.66
C VAL A 19 -3.41 -4.57 4.23
N GLN A 20 -4.48 -4.59 5.03
CA GLN A 20 -4.97 -3.39 5.72
C GLN A 20 -3.93 -2.80 6.68
N LYS A 21 -3.19 -3.64 7.43
CA LYS A 21 -2.09 -3.18 8.29
C LYS A 21 -0.95 -2.55 7.48
N LEU A 22 -0.59 -3.16 6.35
CA LEU A 22 0.45 -2.63 5.46
C LEU A 22 0.05 -1.27 4.89
N ILE A 23 -1.21 -1.12 4.48
CA ILE A 23 -1.78 0.12 3.98
C ILE A 23 -1.82 1.20 5.09
N ALA A 24 -2.23 0.83 6.30
CA ALA A 24 -2.22 1.75 7.44
C ALA A 24 -0.80 2.18 7.83
N ALA A 25 0.19 1.28 7.73
CA ALA A 25 1.60 1.61 7.92
C ALA A 25 2.08 2.62 6.87
N ASN A 26 1.68 2.42 5.61
CA ASN A 26 1.96 3.36 4.52
C ASN A 26 1.36 4.76 4.78
N ALA A 27 0.09 4.82 5.17
CA ALA A 27 -0.58 6.08 5.53
C ALA A 27 0.11 6.82 6.70
N LYS A 28 0.75 6.09 7.61
CA LYS A 28 1.47 6.64 8.77
C LYS A 28 2.96 6.89 8.51
N LYS A 29 3.45 6.67 7.28
CA LYS A 29 4.88 6.64 6.93
C LYS A 29 5.70 5.73 7.87
N ASP A 30 5.13 4.62 8.34
CA ASP A 30 5.84 3.60 9.13
C ASP A 30 6.68 2.71 8.19
N VAL A 31 7.70 3.32 7.59
CA VAL A 31 8.61 2.67 6.63
C VAL A 31 9.31 1.48 7.28
N LYS A 32 9.65 1.57 8.57
CA LYS A 32 10.26 0.46 9.32
C LYS A 32 9.34 -0.75 9.38
N PHE A 33 8.04 -0.57 9.63
CA PHE A 33 7.08 -1.68 9.60
C PHE A 33 7.01 -2.29 8.20
N MET A 34 6.85 -1.46 7.16
CA MET A 34 6.72 -1.94 5.78
C MET A 34 7.95 -2.74 5.34
N LEU A 35 9.15 -2.25 5.65
CA LEU A 35 10.42 -2.86 5.28
C LEU A 35 10.62 -4.27 5.85
N ARG A 36 9.95 -4.63 6.96
CA ARG A 36 10.03 -5.98 7.53
C ARG A 36 9.25 -7.04 6.74
N TYR A 37 8.34 -6.62 5.87
CA TYR A 37 7.41 -7.52 5.18
C TYR A 37 7.47 -7.42 3.65
N ILE A 38 8.28 -6.51 3.10
CA ILE A 38 8.53 -6.46 1.67
C ILE A 38 9.76 -7.30 1.33
N SER A 39 9.66 -8.05 0.24
CA SER A 39 10.78 -8.83 -0.29
C SER A 39 11.82 -7.92 -0.95
N ASP A 40 13.07 -8.36 -1.02
CA ASP A 40 14.14 -7.62 -1.70
C ASP A 40 13.88 -7.42 -3.19
N ASP A 41 13.16 -8.36 -3.82
CA ASP A 41 12.75 -8.32 -5.23
C ASP A 41 11.41 -7.63 -5.49
N ILE A 42 10.89 -6.89 -4.50
CA ILE A 42 9.61 -6.19 -4.59
C ILE A 42 9.49 -5.37 -5.89
N ARG A 43 8.34 -5.49 -6.54
CA ARG A 43 7.94 -4.64 -7.67
C ARG A 43 6.68 -3.89 -7.30
N TRP A 44 6.81 -2.59 -7.10
CA TRP A 44 5.71 -1.70 -6.78
C TRP A 44 5.30 -0.90 -8.02
N ASN A 45 4.05 -1.05 -8.45
CA ASN A 45 3.50 -0.31 -9.58
C ASN A 45 2.58 0.79 -9.06
N ILE A 46 2.96 2.04 -9.28
CA ILE A 46 2.16 3.22 -8.96
C ILE A 46 1.55 3.72 -10.27
N VAL A 47 0.22 3.70 -10.36
CA VAL A 47 -0.48 4.22 -11.55
C VAL A 47 -0.14 5.70 -11.72
N GLY A 48 0.41 6.08 -12.88
CA GLY A 48 0.92 7.43 -13.15
C GLY A 48 2.31 7.74 -12.57
N GLY A 49 2.77 6.99 -11.55
CA GLY A 49 4.10 7.15 -10.92
C GLY A 49 5.17 6.19 -11.46
N GLY A 50 4.77 5.18 -12.23
CA GLY A 50 5.66 4.20 -12.83
C GLY A 50 5.90 2.96 -11.95
N VAL A 51 6.89 2.15 -12.36
CA VAL A 51 7.24 0.90 -11.69
C VAL A 51 8.56 1.07 -10.93
N HIS A 52 8.54 0.78 -9.64
CA HIS A 52 9.70 0.80 -8.76
C HIS A 52 10.05 -0.63 -8.33
N GLN A 53 11.28 -1.06 -8.61
CA GLN A 53 11.74 -2.40 -8.31
C GLN A 53 12.92 -2.39 -7.37
N GLY A 54 12.93 -3.32 -6.42
CA GLY A 54 13.95 -3.46 -5.40
C GLY A 54 13.64 -2.65 -4.16
N ARG A 55 14.03 -3.21 -3.00
CA ARG A 55 13.74 -2.64 -1.68
C ARG A 55 14.23 -1.19 -1.53
N ASP A 56 15.42 -0.87 -2.01
CA ASP A 56 16.00 0.47 -1.91
C ASP A 56 15.20 1.52 -2.69
N ARG A 57 14.76 1.18 -3.92
CA ARG A 57 13.94 2.10 -4.72
C ARG A 57 12.56 2.31 -4.11
N VAL A 58 11.93 1.23 -3.63
CA VAL A 58 10.63 1.32 -2.95
C VAL A 58 10.73 2.16 -1.69
N THR A 59 11.79 1.99 -0.89
CA THR A 59 12.02 2.78 0.34
C THR A 59 12.10 4.27 0.04
N ARG A 60 12.90 4.67 -0.96
CA ARG A 60 13.02 6.08 -1.35
C ARG A 60 11.69 6.70 -1.77
N VAL A 61 10.89 5.94 -2.51
CA VAL A 61 9.56 6.41 -2.95
C VAL A 61 8.61 6.53 -1.76
N LEU A 62 8.62 5.57 -0.83
CA LEU A 62 7.82 5.64 0.40
C LEU A 62 8.16 6.86 1.28
N GLU A 63 9.43 7.27 1.31
CA GLU A 63 9.88 8.44 2.07
C GLU A 63 9.45 9.76 1.41
N GLN A 64 9.32 9.78 0.09
CA GLN A 64 9.02 10.99 -0.71
C GLN A 64 7.53 11.27 -0.88
N ILE A 65 6.66 10.26 -0.77
CA ILE A 65 5.23 10.46 -0.95
C ILE A 65 4.61 11.09 0.31
N GLU A 66 3.97 12.24 0.12
CA GLU A 66 3.09 12.89 1.11
C GLU A 66 1.65 12.42 0.85
N VAL A 67 1.00 11.82 1.86
CA VAL A 67 -0.36 11.27 1.72
C VAL A 67 -1.30 11.98 2.69
N GLU A 68 -2.22 12.79 2.16
CA GLU A 68 -3.28 13.40 2.95
C GLU A 68 -4.48 12.45 3.12
N GLU A 69 -4.86 11.76 2.05
CA GLU A 69 -5.96 10.79 2.06
C GLU A 69 -5.57 9.52 1.31
N LEU A 70 -5.92 8.38 1.90
CA LEU A 70 -5.69 7.08 1.35
C LEU A 70 -7.00 6.29 1.34
N THR A 71 -7.44 5.91 0.14
CA THR A 71 -8.64 5.08 -0.02
C THR A 71 -8.26 3.73 -0.59
N THR A 72 -8.66 2.66 0.10
CA THR A 72 -8.54 1.29 -0.39
C THR A 72 -9.85 0.88 -1.06
N CYS A 73 -9.82 0.79 -2.39
CA CYS A 73 -11.02 0.55 -3.18
C CYS A 73 -11.36 -0.94 -3.27
N HIS A 74 -10.36 -1.82 -3.29
CA HIS A 74 -10.61 -3.23 -3.51
C HIS A 74 -9.46 -4.11 -3.01
N ILE A 75 -9.79 -5.19 -2.29
CA ILE A 75 -8.86 -6.27 -1.93
C ILE A 75 -9.42 -7.57 -2.52
N THR A 76 -8.72 -8.16 -3.49
CA THR A 76 -9.13 -9.43 -4.12
C THR A 76 -8.15 -10.54 -3.83
N ASN A 77 -8.70 -11.71 -3.51
CA ASN A 77 -7.95 -12.96 -3.56
C ASN A 77 -7.92 -13.45 -5.01
N THR A 78 -6.74 -13.81 -5.48
CA THR A 78 -6.56 -14.47 -6.77
C THR A 78 -6.62 -16.00 -6.60
N GLN A 79 -6.92 -16.74 -7.66
CA GLN A 79 -6.99 -18.21 -7.64
C GLN A 79 -5.69 -18.89 -7.14
N GLY A 80 -4.54 -18.20 -7.18
CA GLY A 80 -3.26 -18.69 -6.64
C GLY A 80 -2.99 -18.31 -5.18
N GLY A 81 -3.97 -17.73 -4.47
CA GLY A 81 -3.79 -17.28 -3.08
C GLY A 81 -3.01 -15.97 -2.92
N ALA A 82 -2.65 -15.29 -4.01
CA ALA A 82 -2.11 -13.93 -3.92
C ALA A 82 -3.24 -12.93 -3.64
N VAL A 83 -2.95 -11.91 -2.83
CA VAL A 83 -3.89 -10.81 -2.54
C VAL A 83 -3.47 -9.58 -3.31
N LYS A 84 -4.39 -9.00 -4.06
CA LYS A 84 -4.20 -7.72 -4.76
C LYS A 84 -4.97 -6.63 -4.03
N ALA A 85 -4.29 -5.54 -3.70
CA ALA A 85 -4.92 -4.32 -3.20
C ALA A 85 -4.77 -3.20 -4.21
N ILE A 86 -5.84 -2.43 -4.40
CA ILE A 86 -5.80 -1.18 -5.16
C ILE A 86 -6.05 -0.04 -4.18
N THR A 87 -5.06 0.85 -4.11
CA THR A 87 -5.06 2.01 -3.22
C THR A 87 -4.92 3.27 -4.05
N THR A 88 -5.79 4.24 -3.79
CA THR A 88 -5.78 5.56 -4.43
C THR A 88 -5.27 6.59 -3.43
N TYR A 89 -4.32 7.41 -3.87
CA TYR A 89 -3.75 8.52 -3.09
C TYR A 89 -4.45 9.82 -3.48
N GLY A 90 -4.99 10.52 -2.50
CA GLY A 90 -5.33 11.94 -2.62
C GLY A 90 -4.10 12.76 -2.28
N ILE A 91 -3.63 13.56 -3.25
CA ILE A 91 -2.49 14.48 -3.09
C ILE A 91 -3.05 15.89 -3.33
N ASP A 92 -2.94 16.77 -2.33
CA ASP A 92 -3.27 18.20 -2.50
C ASP A 92 -2.11 18.88 -3.24
N LEU A 93 -2.36 19.32 -4.47
CA LEU A 93 -1.41 20.10 -5.26
C LEU A 93 -1.58 21.57 -4.89
N ARG A 94 -0.97 22.00 -3.78
CA ARG A 94 -0.82 23.43 -3.48
C ARG A 94 0.43 24.01 -4.10
#